data_AF-A0A9E5TSS3-F1
#
_entry.id   AF-A0A9E5TSS3-F1
#
_cell.length_a   1.000
_cell.length_b   1.000
_cell.length_c   1.000
_cell.angle_alpha   90.00
_cell.angle_beta   90.00
_cell.angle_gamma   90.00
#
_symmetry.space_group_name_H-M   'P 1'
#
loop_
_entity.id
_entity.type
_entity.pdbx_description
1 polymer ?
#
loop_
_entity_poly.entity_id
_entity_poly.type
_entity_poly.pdbx_seq_one_letter_code
_entity_poly.pdbx_strand_id
1 'polypeptide(L)'
;GHPGASIIPAALAMGEWKGVSGKEILNAIVIGYDVGDRIGKAIQPSYDRLQSVWGVGTWQTFSAVVAAAKVLDFDLESMLNAFGVAGATAPLPNTQKWGWDLEER
;
A
#
# COMPACT_ATOMS: atom_id res chain seq x y z
N GLY A 1 -8.67 4.20 -1.37
CA GLY A 1 -7.40 4.94 -1.48
C GLY A 1 -7.03 5.13 -2.95
N HIS A 2 -5.81 5.60 -3.22
CA HIS A 2 -5.26 5.81 -4.56
C HIS A 2 -4.03 4.91 -4.78
N PRO A 3 -4.19 3.58 -4.91
CA PRO A 3 -3.07 2.63 -4.94
C PRO A 3 -2.00 2.94 -5.99
N GLY A 4 -2.42 3.38 -7.19
CA GLY A 4 -1.49 3.71 -8.26
C GLY A 4 -0.51 4.84 -7.92
N ALA A 5 -0.89 5.74 -7.00
CA ALA A 5 -0.06 6.86 -6.58
C ALA A 5 1.17 6.43 -5.76
N SER A 6 1.18 5.23 -5.17
CA SER A 6 2.33 4.68 -4.45
C SER A 6 3.01 3.53 -5.19
N ILE A 7 2.24 2.66 -5.85
CA ILE A 7 2.76 1.46 -6.53
C ILE A 7 3.59 1.82 -7.77
N ILE A 8 3.03 2.63 -8.66
CA ILE A 8 3.63 2.95 -9.97
C ILE A 8 4.97 3.68 -9.81
N PRO A 9 5.08 4.78 -9.03
CA PRO A 9 6.37 5.45 -8.87
C PRO A 9 7.42 4.58 -8.18
N ALA A 10 7.04 3.73 -7.23
CA ALA A 10 7.98 2.80 -6.59
C ALA A 10 8.55 1.76 -7.58
N ALA A 11 7.68 1.17 -8.41
CA ALA A 11 8.08 0.21 -9.43
C ALA A 11 8.96 0.85 -10.51
N LEU A 12 8.61 2.07 -10.97
CA LEU A 12 9.39 2.80 -11.97
C LEU A 12 10.76 3.18 -11.41
N ALA A 13 10.82 3.79 -10.22
CA ALA A 13 12.09 4.22 -9.62
C ALA A 13 13.06 3.05 -9.42
N MET A 14 12.58 1.93 -8.87
CA MET A 14 13.43 0.75 -8.69
C MET A 14 13.73 0.06 -10.01
N GLY A 15 12.79 0.08 -10.96
CA GLY A 15 12.96 -0.53 -12.26
C GLY A 15 14.04 0.16 -13.08
N GLU A 16 14.03 1.49 -13.09
CA GLU A 16 15.09 2.32 -13.68
C GLU A 16 16.43 2.09 -12.99
N TRP A 17 16.45 2.09 -11.64
CA TRP A 17 17.69 1.89 -10.87
C TRP A 17 18.34 0.52 -11.13
N LYS A 18 17.53 -0.54 -11.22
CA LYS A 18 18.04 -1.91 -11.43
C LYS A 18 18.20 -2.28 -12.91
N GLY A 19 17.62 -1.50 -13.83
CA GLY A 19 17.68 -1.76 -15.27
C GLY A 19 16.84 -2.96 -15.73
N VAL A 20 15.67 -3.17 -15.11
CA VAL A 20 14.78 -4.30 -15.46
C VAL A 20 13.89 -3.99 -16.67
N SER A 21 13.32 -5.01 -17.28
CA SER A 21 12.42 -4.85 -18.43
C SER A 21 11.08 -4.22 -18.04
N GLY A 22 10.39 -3.60 -19.01
CA GLY A 22 9.03 -3.10 -18.82
C GLY A 22 8.04 -4.20 -18.38
N LYS A 23 8.27 -5.46 -18.81
CA LYS A 23 7.47 -6.60 -18.36
C LYS A 23 7.64 -6.87 -16.86
N GLU A 24 8.86 -6.75 -16.35
CA GLU A 24 9.16 -6.90 -14.92
C GLU A 24 8.55 -5.76 -14.10
N ILE A 25 8.60 -4.53 -14.61
CA ILE A 25 7.93 -3.36 -13.99
C ILE A 25 6.42 -3.60 -13.92
N LEU A 26 5.78 -3.99 -15.02
CA LEU A 26 4.34 -4.27 -15.05
C LEU A 26 3.95 -5.41 -14.10
N ASN A 27 4.78 -6.47 -14.04
CA ASN A 27 4.57 -7.57 -13.11
C ASN A 27 4.63 -7.09 -11.65
N ALA A 28 5.64 -6.27 -11.30
CA ALA A 28 5.75 -5.69 -9.97
C ALA A 28 4.57 -4.78 -9.60
N ILE A 29 4.08 -3.98 -10.57
CA ILE A 29 2.88 -3.14 -10.39
C ILE A 29 1.66 -4.01 -10.09
N VAL A 30 1.40 -5.04 -10.91
CA VAL A 30 0.26 -5.95 -10.73
C VAL A 30 0.29 -6.64 -9.37
N ILE A 31 1.46 -7.12 -8.94
CA ILE A 31 1.63 -7.76 -7.63
C ILE A 31 1.42 -6.74 -6.50
N GLY A 32 1.93 -5.51 -6.65
CA GLY A 32 1.69 -4.42 -5.70
C GLY A 32 0.19 -4.11 -5.52
N TYR A 33 -0.59 -4.14 -6.60
CA TYR A 33 -2.05 -3.98 -6.54
C TYR A 33 -2.73 -5.15 -5.82
N ASP A 34 -2.42 -6.40 -6.19
CA ASP A 34 -3.04 -7.58 -5.60
C ASP A 34 -2.80 -7.66 -4.08
N VAL A 35 -1.55 -7.50 -3.64
CA VAL A 35 -1.21 -7.56 -2.21
C VAL A 35 -1.78 -6.35 -1.47
N GLY A 36 -1.64 -5.15 -2.03
CA GLY A 36 -2.15 -3.92 -1.43
C GLY A 36 -3.66 -3.95 -1.20
N ASP A 37 -4.43 -4.37 -2.21
CA ASP A 37 -5.89 -4.46 -2.12
C ASP A 37 -6.35 -5.51 -1.10
N ARG A 38 -5.64 -6.65 -1.02
CA ARG A 38 -5.91 -7.68 0.01
C ARG A 38 -5.69 -7.14 1.41
N ILE A 39 -4.60 -6.41 1.65
CA ILE A 39 -4.33 -5.77 2.95
C ILE A 39 -5.41 -4.74 3.23
N GLY A 40 -5.71 -3.86 2.26
CA GLY A 40 -6.76 -2.86 2.38
C GLY A 40 -8.12 -3.46 2.78
N LYS A 41 -8.51 -4.58 2.16
CA LYS A 41 -9.73 -5.33 2.51
C LYS A 41 -9.66 -5.99 3.89
N ALA A 42 -8.50 -6.49 4.30
CA ALA A 42 -8.32 -7.15 5.59
C ALA A 42 -8.36 -6.17 6.77
N ILE A 43 -7.91 -4.94 6.58
CA ILE A 43 -7.82 -3.93 7.66
C ILE A 43 -9.03 -3.00 7.72
N GLN A 44 -10.14 -3.37 7.09
CA GLN A 44 -11.35 -2.56 7.13
C GLN A 44 -11.79 -2.38 8.60
N PRO A 45 -11.96 -1.13 9.06
CA PRO A 45 -12.44 -0.86 10.41
C PRO A 45 -13.89 -1.34 10.60
N SER A 46 -14.28 -1.60 11.86
CA SER A 46 -15.68 -1.82 12.22
C SER A 46 -16.51 -0.57 11.95
N TYR A 47 -17.84 -0.74 11.85
CA TYR A 47 -18.76 0.38 11.67
C TYR A 47 -18.60 1.48 12.73
N ASP A 48 -18.45 1.12 14.01
CA ASP A 48 -18.27 2.11 15.07
C ASP A 48 -16.91 2.83 14.96
N ARG A 49 -15.86 2.10 14.56
CA ARG A 49 -14.54 2.69 14.35
C ARG A 49 -14.52 3.63 13.16
N LEU A 50 -15.26 3.29 12.10
CA LEU A 50 -15.47 4.12 10.91
C LEU A 50 -16.04 5.50 11.26
N GLN A 51 -16.99 5.56 12.20
CA GLN A 51 -17.58 6.82 12.67
C GLN A 51 -16.59 7.70 13.48
N SER A 52 -15.56 7.08 14.05
CA SER A 52 -14.58 7.75 14.91
C SER A 52 -13.31 8.17 14.15
N VAL A 53 -12.78 7.28 13.33
CA VAL A 53 -11.49 7.45 12.64
C VAL A 53 -11.52 6.67 11.31
N TRP A 54 -11.32 7.38 10.21
CA TRP A 54 -11.17 6.78 8.88
C TRP A 54 -9.73 6.96 8.36
N GLY A 55 -9.13 5.89 7.83
CA GLY A 55 -7.82 5.93 7.16
C GLY A 55 -7.89 5.41 5.73
N VAL A 56 -7.79 6.29 4.73
CA VAL A 56 -7.96 5.90 3.31
C VAL A 56 -6.69 5.29 2.67
N GLY A 57 -5.54 5.32 3.37
CA GLY A 57 -4.23 5.06 2.75
C GLY A 57 -3.18 4.35 3.62
N THR A 58 -3.52 3.92 4.83
CA THR A 58 -2.58 3.23 5.75
C THR A 58 -1.89 2.01 5.12
N TRP A 59 -2.61 1.29 4.26
CA TRP A 59 -2.12 0.10 3.57
C TRP A 59 -1.24 0.39 2.33
N GLN A 60 -1.24 1.63 1.82
CA GLN A 60 -0.56 1.97 0.56
C GLN A 60 0.97 1.85 0.65
N THR A 61 1.54 2.01 1.84
CA THR A 61 2.97 1.79 2.11
C THR A 61 3.37 0.35 1.78
N PHE A 62 2.56 -0.63 2.15
CA PHE A 62 2.82 -2.04 1.83
C PHE A 62 2.77 -2.30 0.32
N SER A 63 1.87 -1.62 -0.41
CA SER A 63 1.76 -1.77 -1.86
C SER A 63 3.02 -1.27 -2.58
N ALA A 64 3.57 -0.13 -2.14
CA ALA A 64 4.82 0.40 -2.66
C ALA A 64 6.01 -0.50 -2.34
N VAL A 65 6.08 -1.02 -1.10
CA VAL A 65 7.13 -1.95 -0.68
C VAL A 65 7.11 -3.23 -1.51
N VAL A 66 5.95 -3.83 -1.74
CA VAL A 66 5.80 -5.03 -2.58
C VAL A 66 6.30 -4.77 -4.00
N ALA A 67 5.90 -3.64 -4.60
CA ALA A 67 6.31 -3.30 -5.95
C ALA A 67 7.83 -3.11 -6.05
N ALA A 68 8.43 -2.34 -5.13
CA ALA A 68 9.87 -2.16 -5.04
C ALA A 68 10.61 -3.48 -4.80
N ALA A 69 10.20 -4.25 -3.80
CA ALA A 69 10.81 -5.53 -3.43
C ALA A 69 10.73 -6.55 -4.56
N LYS A 70 9.65 -6.55 -5.36
CA LYS A 70 9.52 -7.45 -6.50
C LYS A 70 10.48 -7.12 -7.63
N VAL A 71 10.72 -5.83 -7.89
CA VAL A 71 11.79 -5.40 -8.82
C VAL A 71 13.17 -5.77 -8.28
N LEU A 72 13.40 -5.51 -6.99
CA LEU A 72 14.66 -5.81 -6.32
C LEU A 72 14.93 -7.32 -6.15
N ASP A 73 13.94 -8.16 -6.44
CA ASP A 73 13.98 -9.61 -6.31
C ASP A 73 14.34 -10.07 -4.89
N PHE A 74 13.65 -9.47 -3.91
CA PHE A 74 13.81 -9.84 -2.51
C PHE A 74 13.40 -11.29 -2.27
N ASP A 75 14.19 -11.97 -1.46
CA ASP A 75 13.83 -13.24 -0.86
C ASP A 75 12.79 -13.06 0.26
N LEU A 76 12.36 -14.17 0.85
CA LEU A 76 11.34 -14.15 1.90
C LEU A 76 11.77 -13.33 3.12
N GLU A 77 13.02 -13.48 3.57
CA GLU A 77 13.51 -12.77 4.75
C GLU A 77 13.54 -11.25 4.51
N SER A 78 14.07 -10.83 3.37
CA SER A 78 14.12 -9.41 2.99
C SER A 78 12.72 -8.82 2.84
N MET A 79 11.77 -9.57 2.28
CA MET A 79 10.37 -9.16 2.17
C MET A 79 9.72 -8.98 3.55
N LEU A 80 9.93 -9.93 4.47
CA LEU A 80 9.39 -9.85 5.83
C LEU A 80 9.95 -8.64 6.59
N ASN A 81 11.25 -8.40 6.49
CA ASN A 81 11.89 -7.22 7.09
C ASN A 81 11.35 -5.91 6.50
N ALA A 82 11.20 -5.84 5.17
CA ALA A 82 10.63 -4.68 4.50
C ALA A 82 9.18 -4.42 4.93
N PHE A 83 8.37 -5.47 5.10
CA PHE A 83 7.01 -5.37 5.64
C PHE A 83 7.00 -4.89 7.10
N GLY A 84 7.96 -5.31 7.92
CA GLY A 84 8.12 -4.81 9.29
C GLY A 84 8.36 -3.29 9.33
N VAL A 85 9.27 -2.81 8.49
CA VAL A 85 9.54 -1.36 8.34
C VAL A 85 8.31 -0.62 7.78
N ALA A 86 7.63 -1.20 6.79
CA ALA A 86 6.40 -0.65 6.23
C ALA A 86 5.32 -0.46 7.31
N GLY A 87 5.13 -1.47 8.17
CA GLY A 87 4.17 -1.39 9.27
C GLY A 87 4.53 -0.35 10.32
N ALA A 88 5.82 -0.20 10.64
CA ALA A 88 6.29 0.80 11.60
C ALA A 88 6.18 2.25 11.08
N THR A 89 6.22 2.43 9.76
CA THR A 89 6.22 3.75 9.10
C THR A 89 4.92 4.08 8.38
N ALA A 90 3.96 3.15 8.37
CA ALA A 90 2.66 3.36 7.76
C ALA A 90 1.98 4.59 8.42
N PRO A 91 1.39 5.48 7.62
CA PRO A 91 0.71 6.64 8.17
C PRO A 91 -0.45 6.15 9.04
N LEU A 92 -0.47 6.56 10.30
CA LEU A 92 -1.63 6.35 11.16
C LEU A 92 -2.76 7.27 10.69
N PRO A 93 -4.02 6.82 10.76
CA PRO A 93 -5.13 7.71 10.49
C PRO A 93 -5.18 8.79 11.58
N ASN A 94 -4.57 9.94 11.29
CA ASN A 94 -4.52 11.08 12.17
C ASN A 94 -5.45 12.18 11.61
N THR A 95 -6.56 12.35 12.31
CA THR A 95 -7.48 13.51 12.24
C THR A 95 -8.54 13.54 11.15
N GLN A 96 -9.73 13.89 11.67
CA GLN A 96 -11.00 14.27 11.07
C GLN A 96 -11.93 13.15 10.59
N LYS A 97 -13.18 13.25 11.06
CA LYS A 97 -14.38 12.73 10.41
C LYS A 97 -14.32 13.17 8.96
N TRP A 98 -13.65 12.42 8.10
CA TRP A 98 -13.81 12.60 6.68
C TRP A 98 -15.28 12.33 6.42
N GLY A 99 -15.94 13.31 5.79
CA GLY A 99 -17.35 13.61 6.03
C GLY A 99 -18.26 12.38 6.05
N TRP A 100 -19.38 12.59 6.72
CA TRP A 100 -20.72 11.99 6.57
C TRP A 100 -21.29 11.90 7.99
N ASP A 101 -22.03 12.93 8.39
CA ASP A 101 -23.09 12.69 9.37
C ASP A 101 -24.09 11.77 8.68
N LEU A 102 -24.20 10.53 9.16
CA LEU A 102 -25.12 9.55 8.59
C LEU A 102 -26.59 9.89 8.88
N GLU A 103 -26.86 10.93 9.67
CA GLU A 103 -28.19 11.50 9.92
C GLU A 103 -28.76 12.27 8.70
N GLU A 104 -27.93 12.59 7.69
CA GLU A 104 -28.37 13.29 6.47
C GLU A 104 -28.84 12.35 5.33
N ARG A 105 -29.25 11.10 5.64
CA ARG A 105 -29.76 10.13 4.65
C ARG A 105 -31.22 9.77 4.85
#